data_AF-A0A5F2I8T6-F1
#
_entry.id   AF-A0A5F2I8T6-F1
#
_cell.length_a   1.000
_cell.length_b   1.000
_cell.length_c   1.000
_cell.angle_alpha   90.00
_cell.angle_beta   90.00
_cell.angle_gamma   90.00
#
_symmetry.space_group_name_H-M   'P 1'
#
loop_
_entity.id
_entity.type
_entity.pdbx_description
1 polymer ?
#
loop_
_entity_poly.entity_id
_entity_poly.type
_entity_poly.pdbx_seq_one_letter_code
_entity_poly.pdbx_strand_id
1 'polypeptide(L)'
;MTLAKKIVLLLMAAGMLLAVFLESVPAQSEEMKHDMTGMAMGADSPATVGYKAAMDKMHTDMMLNYTGNADVDFVRGMIPHHQGAIDMAKVVIANGKDPEIRKLAEGVVKAQEAEIKEMQDWLAKHPVK
;
A
#
# COMPACT_ATOMS: atom_id res chain seq x y z
N MET A 1 -22.31 42.07 -3.41
CA MET A 1 -22.93 40.75 -3.65
C MET A 1 -23.00 40.53 -5.14
N THR A 2 -22.22 39.57 -5.64
CA THR A 2 -21.94 39.37 -7.08
C THR A 2 -23.02 38.53 -7.78
N LEU A 3 -23.12 38.78 -9.08
CA LEU A 3 -24.20 38.55 -10.05
C LEU A 3 -24.60 37.09 -10.34
N ALA A 4 -24.19 36.10 -9.54
CA ALA A 4 -24.31 34.67 -9.89
C ALA A 4 -25.55 33.96 -9.30
N LYS A 5 -26.66 34.67 -9.07
CA LYS A 5 -27.94 34.11 -8.59
C LYS A 5 -29.14 34.62 -9.38
N LYS A 6 -29.09 34.44 -10.69
CA LYS A 6 -30.26 34.39 -11.58
C LYS A 6 -29.87 33.33 -12.59
N ILE A 7 -30.25 32.08 -12.41
CA ILE A 7 -31.36 31.48 -13.15
C ILE A 7 -31.68 30.21 -12.37
N VAL A 8 -32.67 30.32 -11.48
CA VAL A 8 -33.37 29.18 -10.93
C VAL A 8 -34.82 29.39 -11.34
N LEU A 9 -35.40 28.35 -11.95
CA LEU A 9 -36.80 28.10 -12.28
C LEU A 9 -37.31 28.60 -13.63
N LEU A 10 -37.83 27.60 -14.38
CA LEU A 10 -38.90 27.59 -15.40
C LEU A 10 -38.39 26.80 -16.63
N LEU A 11 -38.91 25.65 -17.06
CA LEU A 11 -40.16 24.92 -16.84
C LEU A 11 -39.92 23.46 -17.25
N MET A 12 -40.47 22.51 -16.49
CA MET A 12 -40.81 21.19 -17.02
C MET A 12 -42.17 21.29 -17.72
N ALA A 13 -42.26 20.82 -18.96
CA ALA A 13 -43.35 19.98 -19.49
C ALA A 13 -43.41 20.09 -21.02
N ALA A 14 -43.28 18.95 -21.71
CA ALA A 14 -44.20 18.45 -22.74
C ALA A 14 -43.47 17.63 -23.82
N GLY A 15 -44.05 16.48 -24.16
CA GLY A 15 -43.98 15.96 -25.53
C GLY A 15 -43.04 14.80 -25.78
N MET A 16 -43.46 13.59 -25.43
CA MET A 16 -43.01 12.36 -26.04
C MET A 16 -43.51 12.33 -27.50
N LEU A 17 -42.62 12.20 -28.50
CA LEU A 17 -42.93 11.65 -29.84
C LEU A 17 -41.64 11.31 -30.63
N LEU A 18 -41.37 10.01 -30.67
CA LEU A 18 -40.70 9.18 -31.68
C LEU A 18 -40.04 9.86 -32.90
N ALA A 19 -38.73 9.69 -33.05
CA ALA A 19 -38.07 9.53 -34.34
C ALA A 19 -36.88 8.57 -34.18
N VAL A 20 -37.04 7.36 -34.72
CA VAL A 20 -35.97 6.39 -34.91
C VAL A 20 -35.15 6.85 -36.11
N PHE A 21 -33.91 7.26 -35.87
CA PHE A 21 -32.87 7.22 -36.90
C PHE A 21 -31.72 6.36 -36.37
N LEU A 22 -31.64 5.17 -36.96
CA LEU A 22 -30.58 4.20 -36.77
C LEU A 22 -29.38 4.69 -37.61
N GLU A 23 -28.49 5.47 -37.01
CA GLU A 23 -27.16 5.71 -37.57
C GLU A 23 -26.16 4.86 -36.80
N SER A 24 -25.66 3.84 -37.48
CA SER A 24 -24.57 2.99 -37.04
C SER A 24 -23.31 3.84 -36.88
N VAL A 25 -23.07 4.35 -35.68
CA VAL A 25 -21.74 4.83 -35.30
C VAL A 25 -20.84 3.59 -35.17
N PRO A 26 -19.79 3.42 -35.98
CA PRO A 26 -18.83 2.38 -35.71
C PRO A 26 -18.16 2.71 -34.37
N ALA A 27 -18.34 1.82 -33.39
CA ALA A 27 -17.54 1.85 -32.18
C ALA A 27 -16.09 1.58 -32.60
N GLN A 28 -15.32 2.65 -32.80
CA GLN A 28 -13.87 2.56 -32.85
C GLN A 28 -13.42 2.12 -31.45
N SER A 29 -13.22 0.82 -31.29
CA SER A 29 -12.38 0.31 -30.22
C SER A 29 -10.95 0.69 -30.60
N GLU A 30 -10.57 1.92 -30.26
CA GLU A 30 -9.16 2.26 -30.09
C GLU A 30 -8.68 1.41 -28.91
N GLU A 31 -8.21 0.21 -29.25
CA GLU A 31 -7.44 -0.63 -28.36
C GLU A 31 -6.16 0.15 -28.04
N MET A 32 -6.24 0.97 -26.99
CA MET A 32 -5.12 1.73 -26.46
C MET A 32 -4.14 0.71 -25.87
N LYS A 33 -3.32 0.12 -26.74
CA LYS A 33 -2.13 -0.62 -26.35
C LYS A 33 -1.25 0.38 -25.63
N HIS A 34 -1.35 0.43 -24.31
CA HIS A 34 -0.37 1.12 -23.48
C HIS A 34 0.96 0.44 -23.70
N ASP A 35 1.70 0.99 -24.65
CA ASP A 35 3.07 0.62 -24.95
C ASP A 35 3.93 1.02 -23.73
N MET A 36 4.14 0.08 -22.81
CA MET A 36 5.06 0.25 -21.67
C MET A 36 6.53 0.16 -22.11
N THR A 37 6.81 0.18 -23.42
CA THR A 37 8.15 0.09 -23.99
C THR A 37 8.81 1.45 -23.97
N GLY A 38 9.21 1.96 -22.80
CA GLY A 38 10.05 3.16 -22.80
C GLY A 38 10.11 4.03 -21.55
N MET A 39 9.49 3.64 -20.42
CA MET A 39 9.87 4.27 -19.16
C MET A 39 11.24 3.73 -18.76
N ALA A 40 12.30 4.44 -19.13
CA ALA A 40 13.63 4.24 -18.60
C ALA A 40 13.54 4.36 -17.07
N MET A 41 13.40 3.23 -16.38
CA MET A 41 13.48 3.14 -14.94
C MET A 41 14.92 3.52 -14.60
N GLY A 42 15.13 4.78 -14.21
CA GLY A 42 16.42 5.22 -13.68
C GLY A 42 16.86 4.25 -12.58
N ALA A 43 18.17 3.99 -12.48
CA ALA A 43 18.69 3.07 -11.47
C ALA A 43 18.18 3.47 -10.08
N ASP A 44 17.68 2.49 -9.33
CA ASP A 44 17.17 2.71 -7.98
C ASP A 44 18.25 3.33 -7.08
N SER A 45 17.84 4.26 -6.20
CA SER A 45 18.73 4.75 -5.15
C SER A 45 19.09 3.61 -4.17
N PRO A 46 20.22 3.69 -3.45
CA PRO A 46 20.55 2.70 -2.40
C PRO A 46 19.43 2.55 -1.36
N ALA A 47 18.75 3.63 -1.00
CA ALA A 47 17.60 3.59 -0.11
C ALA A 47 16.43 2.80 -0.72
N THR A 48 16.11 3.05 -1.99
CA THR A 48 15.06 2.34 -2.72
C THR A 48 15.35 0.84 -2.80
N VAL A 49 16.59 0.45 -3.10
CA VAL A 49 17.02 -0.96 -3.08
C VAL A 49 16.83 -1.56 -1.69
N GLY A 50 17.24 -0.85 -0.64
CA GLY A 50 17.08 -1.31 0.75
C GLY A 50 15.61 -1.50 1.15
N TYR A 51 14.73 -0.57 0.80
CA TYR A 51 13.30 -0.70 1.10
C TYR A 51 12.65 -1.86 0.34
N LYS A 52 12.98 -2.04 -0.95
CA LYS A 52 12.48 -3.18 -1.73
C LYS A 52 12.92 -4.50 -1.10
N ALA A 53 14.21 -4.63 -0.77
CA ALA A 53 14.73 -5.82 -0.12
C ALA A 53 14.07 -6.12 1.24
N ALA A 54 13.84 -5.09 2.07
CA ALA A 54 13.13 -5.24 3.35
C ALA A 54 11.68 -5.72 3.16
N MET A 55 10.96 -5.14 2.19
CA MET A 55 9.59 -5.54 1.86
C MET A 55 9.51 -6.95 1.28
N ASP A 56 10.41 -7.32 0.38
CA ASP A 56 10.46 -8.66 -0.23
C ASP A 56 10.74 -9.73 0.83
N LYS A 57 11.69 -9.44 1.75
CA LYS A 57 11.99 -10.30 2.88
C LYS A 57 10.79 -10.44 3.81
N MET A 58 10.15 -9.33 4.20
CA MET A 58 8.96 -9.34 5.05
C MET A 58 7.84 -10.15 4.40
N HIS A 59 7.57 -9.96 3.11
CA HIS A 59 6.55 -10.69 2.38
C HIS A 59 6.81 -12.21 2.38
N THR A 60 8.06 -12.59 2.11
CA THR A 60 8.49 -14.00 2.13
C THR A 60 8.34 -14.62 3.52
N ASP A 61 8.84 -13.95 4.56
CA ASP A 61 8.81 -14.47 5.92
C ASP A 61 7.40 -14.49 6.53
N MET A 62 6.49 -13.66 6.02
CA MET A 62 5.07 -13.66 6.39
C MET A 62 4.24 -14.76 5.70
N MET A 63 4.80 -15.49 4.72
CA MET A 63 4.11 -16.62 4.09
C MET A 63 4.05 -17.84 5.02
N LEU A 64 3.21 -17.74 6.04
CA LEU A 64 3.04 -18.75 7.08
C LEU A 64 1.95 -19.75 6.71
N ASN A 65 2.20 -21.01 7.03
CA ASN A 65 1.13 -22.00 7.15
C ASN A 65 0.38 -21.74 8.47
N TYR A 66 -0.85 -21.24 8.34
CA TYR A 66 -1.73 -20.98 9.47
C TYR A 66 -2.10 -22.27 10.20
N THR A 67 -2.05 -22.24 11.53
CA THR A 67 -2.42 -23.38 12.36
C THR A 67 -3.91 -23.39 12.69
N GLY A 68 -4.61 -22.27 12.45
CA GLY A 68 -6.00 -22.06 12.88
C GLY A 68 -6.12 -21.60 14.33
N ASN A 69 -5.00 -21.39 15.03
CA ASN A 69 -4.98 -20.77 16.34
C ASN A 69 -4.69 -19.28 16.14
N ALA A 70 -5.68 -18.43 16.40
CA ALA A 70 -5.60 -16.99 16.13
C ALA A 70 -4.43 -16.32 16.85
N ASP A 71 -4.18 -16.66 18.12
CA ASP A 71 -3.12 -16.04 18.92
C ASP A 71 -1.73 -16.44 18.38
N VAL A 72 -1.55 -17.73 18.11
CA VAL A 72 -0.31 -18.26 17.53
C VAL A 72 -0.05 -17.68 16.15
N ASP A 73 -1.07 -17.66 15.29
CA ASP A 73 -0.96 -17.17 13.92
C ASP A 73 -0.69 -15.67 13.88
N PHE A 74 -1.31 -14.89 14.78
CA PHE A 74 -1.02 -13.48 14.97
C PHE A 74 0.44 -13.27 15.38
N VAL A 75 0.90 -13.93 16.44
CA VAL A 75 2.27 -13.75 16.96
C VAL A 75 3.31 -14.20 15.94
N ARG A 76 3.11 -15.35 15.28
CA ARG A 76 4.01 -15.85 14.23
C ARG A 76 4.08 -14.91 13.04
N GLY A 77 2.96 -14.29 12.64
CA GLY A 77 2.91 -13.32 11.55
C GLY A 77 3.48 -11.95 11.91
N MET A 78 3.31 -11.53 13.17
CA MET A 78 3.70 -10.21 13.61
C MET A 78 5.21 -10.08 13.85
N ILE A 79 5.91 -11.17 14.19
CA ILE A 79 7.38 -11.20 14.28
C ILE A 79 8.06 -10.77 12.97
N PRO A 80 7.82 -11.42 11.80
CA PRO A 80 8.45 -11.01 10.54
C PRO A 80 7.93 -9.67 10.04
N HIS A 81 6.66 -9.30 10.30
CA HIS A 81 6.16 -7.95 10.02
C HIS A 81 6.97 -6.88 10.77
N HIS A 82 7.23 -7.10 12.06
CA HIS A 82 8.02 -6.18 12.87
C HIS A 82 9.48 -6.14 12.41
N GLN A 83 10.04 -7.29 12.04
CA GLN A 83 11.39 -7.35 11.46
C GLN A 83 11.49 -6.52 10.17
N GLY A 84 10.47 -6.58 9.30
CA GLY A 84 10.40 -5.74 8.09
C GLY A 84 10.44 -4.25 8.42
N ALA A 85 9.68 -3.80 9.42
CA ALA A 85 9.70 -2.40 9.85
C ALA A 85 11.05 -1.97 10.45
N ILE A 86 11.72 -2.85 11.21
CA ILE A 86 13.09 -2.63 11.71
C ILE A 86 14.07 -2.47 10.53
N ASP A 87 13.96 -3.34 9.53
CA ASP A 87 14.86 -3.32 8.38
C ASP A 87 14.67 -2.03 7.55
N MET A 88 13.42 -1.58 7.35
CA MET A 88 13.12 -0.28 6.75
C MET A 88 13.62 0.90 7.59
N ALA A 89 13.45 0.85 8.91
CA ALA A 89 13.96 1.89 9.81
C ALA A 89 15.50 2.01 9.69
N LYS A 90 16.20 0.87 9.58
CA LYS A 90 17.66 0.85 9.34
C LYS A 90 18.03 1.48 7.99
N VAL A 91 17.21 1.35 6.96
CA VAL A 91 17.44 2.01 5.66
C VAL A 91 17.41 3.54 5.80
N VAL A 92 16.43 4.11 6.50
CA VAL A 92 16.38 5.58 6.70
C VAL A 92 17.46 6.08 7.66
N ILE A 93 17.86 5.27 8.65
CA ILE A 93 19.01 5.59 9.52
C ILE A 93 20.32 5.58 8.72
N ALA A 94 20.47 4.74 7.69
CA ALA A 94 21.67 4.72 6.87
C ALA A 94 21.70 5.83 5.80
N ASN A 95 20.55 6.15 5.20
CA ASN A 95 20.50 6.97 3.98
C ASN A 95 19.79 8.33 4.16
N GLY A 96 18.95 8.47 5.19
CA GLY A 96 18.13 9.65 5.45
C GLY A 96 18.93 10.82 6.03
N LYS A 97 18.51 12.05 5.69
CA LYS A 97 19.16 13.30 6.12
C LYS A 97 18.38 14.08 7.17
N ASP A 98 17.08 13.82 7.30
CA ASP A 98 16.22 14.51 8.26
C ASP A 98 16.43 13.95 9.68
N PRO A 99 16.85 14.77 10.66
CA PRO A 99 17.14 14.29 12.01
C PRO A 99 15.90 13.83 12.79
N GLU A 100 14.72 14.41 12.53
CA GLU A 100 13.47 14.01 13.21
C GLU A 100 13.02 12.64 12.73
N ILE A 101 13.12 12.39 11.41
CA ILE A 101 12.79 11.07 10.84
C ILE A 101 13.75 9.99 11.30
N ARG A 102 15.06 10.29 11.39
CA ARG A 102 16.05 9.34 11.92
C ARG A 102 15.77 8.99 13.38
N LYS A 103 15.42 9.98 14.20
CA LYS A 103 15.05 9.77 15.60
C LYS A 103 13.79 8.92 15.74
N LEU A 104 12.79 9.16 14.88
CA LEU A 104 11.60 8.31 14.83
C LEU A 104 11.98 6.85 14.50
N ALA A 105 12.84 6.65 13.50
CA ALA A 105 13.29 5.32 13.08
C ALA A 105 14.07 4.58 14.19
N GLU A 106 14.93 5.27 14.93
CA GLU A 106 15.61 4.69 16.11
C GLU A 106 14.60 4.25 17.18
N GLY A 107 13.53 5.05 17.38
CA GLY A 107 12.41 4.69 18.26
C GLY A 107 11.67 3.44 17.78
N VAL A 108 11.42 3.33 16.47
CA VAL A 108 10.81 2.14 15.85
C VAL A 108 11.67 0.90 16.09
N VAL A 109 12.98 0.97 15.85
CA VAL A 109 13.89 -0.17 16.08
C VAL A 109 13.79 -0.64 17.52
N LYS A 110 13.94 0.27 18.49
CA LYS A 110 13.92 -0.08 19.91
C LYS A 110 12.60 -0.71 20.34
N ALA A 111 11.48 -0.13 19.93
CA ALA A 111 10.15 -0.62 20.31
C ALA A 111 9.89 -2.01 19.71
N GLN A 112 10.14 -2.17 18.41
CA GLN A 112 9.80 -3.41 17.72
C GLN A 112 10.76 -4.56 18.04
N GLU A 113 12.02 -4.29 18.39
CA GLU A 113 12.91 -5.31 18.94
C GLU A 113 12.40 -5.84 20.29
N ALA A 114 11.86 -4.97 21.15
CA ALA A 114 11.25 -5.38 22.40
C ALA A 114 9.98 -6.22 22.18
N GLU A 115 9.10 -5.78 21.28
CA GLU A 115 7.86 -6.50 20.92
C GLU A 115 8.16 -7.87 20.29
N ILE A 116 9.18 -7.98 19.41
CA ILE A 116 9.65 -9.27 18.88
C ILE A 116 10.08 -10.19 20.02
N LYS A 117 10.83 -9.68 20.99
CA LYS A 117 11.27 -10.48 22.14
C LYS A 117 10.07 -10.98 22.95
N GLU A 118 9.11 -10.12 23.25
CA GLU A 118 7.88 -10.48 23.98
C GLU A 118 7.11 -11.59 23.25
N MET A 119 6.97 -11.45 21.93
CA MET A 119 6.32 -12.44 21.07
C MET A 119 7.05 -13.78 21.03
N GLN A 120 8.38 -13.77 20.95
CA GLN A 120 9.21 -14.98 21.01
C GLN A 120 9.12 -15.67 22.38
N ASP A 121 9.19 -14.90 23.47
CA ASP A 121 9.03 -15.41 24.83
C ASP A 121 7.62 -16.02 25.04
N TRP A 122 6.59 -15.42 24.41
CA TRP A 122 5.23 -15.95 24.44
C TRP A 122 5.13 -17.28 23.69
N LEU A 123 5.67 -17.39 22.47
CA LEU A 123 5.67 -18.65 21.70
C LEU A 123 6.41 -19.78 22.42
N ALA A 124 7.52 -19.48 23.09
CA ALA A 124 8.28 -20.47 23.86
C ALA A 124 7.45 -21.09 25.00
N LYS A 125 6.49 -20.36 25.55
CA LYS A 125 5.57 -20.83 26.60
C LYS A 125 4.31 -21.50 26.04
N HIS A 126 4.02 -21.31 24.75
CA HIS A 126 2.81 -21.79 24.07
C HIS A 126 3.18 -22.59 22.81
N PRO A 127 3.88 -23.73 22.95
CA PRO A 127 4.26 -24.52 21.79
C PRO A 127 3.01 -24.98 21.03
N VAL A 128 3.04 -24.78 19.72
CA VAL A 128 2.02 -25.32 18.81
C VAL A 128 2.08 -26.85 18.90
N LYS A 129 0.97 -27.47 19.27
CA LYS A 129 0.83 -28.94 19.30
C LYS A 129 0.59 -29.50 17.91
#